data_AF-B1HQM2-F1
#
_entry.id   AF-B1HQM2-F1
#
_cell.length_a   1.000
_cell.length_b   1.000
_cell.length_c   1.000
_cell.angle_alpha   90.00
_cell.angle_beta   90.00
_cell.angle_gamma   90.00
#
_symmetry.space_group_name_H-M   'P 1'
#
loop_
_entity.id
_entity.type
_entity.pdbx_description
1 polymer ?
#
loop_
_entity_poly.entity_id
_entity_poly.type
_entity_poly.pdbx_seq_one_letter_code
_entity_poly.pdbx_strand_id
1 'polypeptide(L)'
;MGAWGYKALESDEGLDVVGMVRDYIEHHQELTYIPLSNIVQKMKSKGFFGETIEDVDFFYDVSAMALAELYIDYLDNGEFCGHKSIHSQKQLMADEDSLAFILNYLKDIRDEMPDQYGEREMIELWRESENWLEWSSNLAYLIQRIELDISRLQQKE
;
A
#
# COMPACT_ATOMS: atom_id res chain seq x y z
N MET A 1 9.69 -1.85 16.05
CA MET A 1 9.18 -1.21 14.84
C MET A 1 10.25 -0.21 14.43
N GLY A 2 11.21 -0.66 13.62
CA GLY A 2 12.32 0.15 13.12
C GLY A 2 12.08 0.54 11.67
N ALA A 3 12.25 1.82 11.35
CA ALA A 3 12.33 2.32 9.99
C ALA A 3 13.75 2.82 9.71
N TRP A 4 14.28 2.54 8.53
CA TRP A 4 15.62 2.98 8.08
C TRP A 4 15.56 3.93 6.88
N GLY A 5 14.36 4.33 6.47
CA GLY A 5 14.12 5.30 5.41
C GLY A 5 12.74 5.95 5.57
N TYR A 6 12.27 6.67 4.55
CA TYR A 6 11.00 7.41 4.59
C TYR A 6 9.85 6.68 3.90
N LYS A 7 10.15 5.60 3.18
CA LYS A 7 9.12 4.77 2.54
C LYS A 7 8.57 3.76 3.52
N ALA A 8 7.31 3.36 3.32
CA ALA A 8 6.73 2.27 4.09
C ALA A 8 7.52 0.97 3.88
N LEU A 9 8.01 0.70 2.67
CA LEU A 9 8.88 -0.44 2.35
C LEU A 9 10.27 -0.40 2.99
N GLU A 10 10.63 0.71 3.67
CA GLU A 10 11.87 0.87 4.44
C GLU A 10 11.60 0.78 5.95
N SER A 11 10.62 -0.05 6.34
CA SER A 11 10.24 -0.34 7.72
C SER A 11 9.97 -1.83 7.96
N ASP A 12 10.08 -2.28 9.20
CA ASP A 12 9.72 -3.65 9.61
C ASP A 12 8.28 -3.99 9.20
N GLU A 13 7.34 -3.09 9.46
CA GLU A 13 5.90 -3.27 9.19
C GLU A 13 5.61 -3.32 7.67
N GLY A 14 6.34 -2.53 6.88
CA GLY A 14 6.27 -2.64 5.42
C GLY A 14 6.81 -3.97 4.90
N LEU A 15 7.84 -4.53 5.52
CA LEU A 15 8.33 -5.87 5.17
C LEU A 15 7.33 -6.97 5.50
N ASP A 16 6.49 -6.80 6.53
CA ASP A 16 5.39 -7.74 6.80
C ASP A 16 4.39 -7.77 5.64
N VAL A 17 4.10 -6.61 5.02
CA VAL A 17 3.28 -6.55 3.79
C VAL A 17 3.96 -7.28 2.65
N VAL A 18 5.25 -7.02 2.40
CA VAL A 18 6.03 -7.69 1.36
C VAL A 18 5.99 -9.21 1.55
N GLY A 19 6.22 -9.69 2.78
CA GLY A 19 6.19 -11.10 3.11
C GLY A 19 4.82 -11.72 2.85
N MET A 20 3.75 -11.06 3.30
CA MET A 20 2.39 -11.54 3.08
C MET A 20 2.01 -11.60 1.60
N VAL A 21 2.37 -10.58 0.81
CA VAL A 21 2.09 -10.53 -0.63
C VAL A 21 2.90 -11.59 -1.36
N ARG A 22 4.18 -11.76 -1.01
CA ARG A 22 5.06 -12.79 -1.57
C ARG A 22 4.50 -14.18 -1.29
N ASP A 23 4.14 -14.47 -0.04
CA ASP A 23 3.51 -15.72 0.35
C ASP A 23 2.27 -15.98 -0.50
N TYR A 24 1.40 -14.98 -0.67
CA TYR A 24 0.19 -15.13 -1.48
C TYR A 24 0.52 -15.50 -2.93
N ILE A 25 1.50 -14.83 -3.55
CA ILE A 25 1.91 -15.11 -4.93
C ILE A 25 2.55 -16.49 -5.07
N GLU A 26 3.37 -16.91 -4.11
CA GLU A 26 4.04 -18.21 -4.11
C GLU A 26 3.05 -19.37 -3.94
N HIS A 27 1.94 -19.15 -3.24
CA HIS A 27 0.88 -20.15 -3.11
C HIS A 27 -0.08 -20.22 -4.30
N HIS A 28 -0.04 -19.24 -5.21
CA HIS A 28 -0.92 -19.17 -6.40
C HIS A 28 -0.09 -19.18 -7.69
N GLN A 29 0.90 -20.06 -7.81
CA GLN A 29 1.82 -20.14 -8.97
C GLN A 29 1.11 -20.44 -10.29
N GLU A 30 -0.05 -21.08 -10.25
CA GLU A 30 -0.90 -21.41 -11.39
C GLU A 30 -1.54 -20.19 -12.06
N LEU A 31 -1.65 -19.07 -11.34
CA LEU A 31 -2.27 -17.85 -11.86
C LEU A 31 -1.28 -17.03 -12.68
N THR A 32 -1.63 -16.73 -13.93
CA THR A 32 -0.94 -15.73 -14.76
C THR A 32 -1.34 -14.30 -14.40
N TYR A 33 -2.55 -14.11 -13.88
CA TYR A 33 -3.07 -12.81 -13.46
C TYR A 33 -3.34 -12.83 -11.97
N ILE A 34 -2.84 -11.83 -11.26
CA ILE A 34 -3.05 -11.68 -9.82
C ILE A 34 -3.98 -10.48 -9.62
N PRO A 35 -5.26 -10.69 -9.25
CA PRO A 35 -6.15 -9.58 -8.96
C PRO A 35 -5.69 -8.83 -7.71
N LEU A 36 -5.63 -7.50 -7.79
CA LEU A 36 -5.31 -6.65 -6.64
C LEU A 36 -6.35 -6.82 -5.53
N SER A 37 -7.63 -6.97 -5.88
CA SER A 37 -8.72 -7.32 -4.97
C SER A 37 -8.43 -8.54 -4.12
N ASN A 38 -7.84 -9.60 -4.67
CA ASN A 38 -7.49 -10.77 -3.88
C ASN A 38 -6.38 -10.48 -2.85
N ILE A 39 -5.40 -9.64 -3.21
CA ILE A 39 -4.34 -9.20 -2.29
C ILE A 39 -4.97 -8.37 -1.15
N VAL A 40 -5.81 -7.40 -1.49
CA VAL A 40 -6.52 -6.56 -0.49
C VAL A 40 -7.38 -7.42 0.44
N GLN A 41 -8.16 -8.36 -0.10
CA GLN A 41 -8.94 -9.29 0.71
C GLN A 41 -8.07 -10.16 1.61
N LYS A 42 -6.93 -10.64 1.11
CA LYS A 42 -6.00 -11.44 1.91
C LYS A 42 -5.41 -10.62 3.05
N MET A 43 -5.03 -9.37 2.80
CA MET A 43 -4.54 -8.43 3.80
C MET A 43 -5.58 -8.19 4.91
N LYS A 44 -6.82 -7.87 4.53
CA LYS A 44 -7.94 -7.73 5.47
C LYS A 44 -8.09 -8.99 6.33
N SER A 45 -8.09 -10.17 5.71
CA SER A 45 -8.22 -11.45 6.44
C SER A 45 -7.08 -11.75 7.41
N LYS A 46 -5.90 -11.16 7.19
CA LYS A 46 -4.70 -11.35 8.02
C LYS A 46 -4.50 -10.22 9.04
N GLY A 47 -5.40 -9.24 9.13
CA GLY A 47 -5.33 -8.14 10.10
C GLY A 47 -4.36 -7.02 9.72
N PHE A 48 -4.10 -6.83 8.43
CA PHE A 48 -3.31 -5.67 7.94
C PHE A 48 -4.14 -4.39 7.82
N PHE A 49 -5.47 -4.50 7.97
CA PHE A 49 -6.41 -3.39 7.97
C PHE A 49 -7.44 -3.64 9.08
N GLY A 50 -8.03 -2.56 9.59
CA GLY A 50 -9.13 -2.64 10.55
C GLY A 50 -10.40 -3.26 9.96
N GLU A 51 -11.40 -3.47 10.80
CA GLU A 51 -12.72 -3.95 10.37
C GLU A 51 -13.40 -2.89 9.50
N THR A 52 -13.19 -1.61 9.84
CA THR A 52 -13.61 -0.45 9.07
C THR A 52 -12.45 0.53 8.84
N ILE A 53 -12.65 1.54 7.99
CA ILE A 53 -11.60 2.54 7.71
C ILE A 53 -11.40 3.51 8.88
N GLU A 54 -12.40 3.64 9.75
CA GLU A 54 -12.37 4.42 10.99
C GLU A 54 -11.52 3.77 12.08
N ASP A 55 -11.23 2.47 11.96
CA ASP A 55 -10.23 1.79 12.78
C ASP A 55 -8.84 2.26 12.34
N VAL A 56 -8.38 3.37 12.91
CA VAL A 56 -7.07 3.95 12.64
C VAL A 56 -6.03 3.31 13.57
N ASP A 57 -4.95 2.82 12.98
CA ASP A 57 -3.78 2.26 13.67
C ASP A 57 -2.55 2.50 12.81
N PHE A 58 -1.40 2.76 13.43
CA PHE A 58 -0.12 2.95 12.74
C PHE A 58 0.19 1.81 11.76
N PHE A 59 -0.05 0.55 12.16
CA PHE A 59 0.23 -0.60 11.31
C PHE A 59 -0.67 -0.63 10.07
N TYR A 60 -1.94 -0.23 10.18
CA TYR A 60 -2.85 -0.20 9.04
C TYR A 60 -2.46 0.88 8.04
N ASP A 61 -1.99 2.02 8.53
CA ASP A 61 -1.49 3.11 7.69
C ASP A 61 -0.24 2.71 6.92
N VAL A 62 0.74 2.14 7.63
CA VAL A 62 1.95 1.60 6.99
C VAL A 62 1.59 0.51 5.99
N SER A 63 0.60 -0.33 6.31
CA SER A 63 0.13 -1.39 5.41
C SER A 63 -0.46 -0.84 4.11
N ALA A 64 -1.26 0.22 4.18
CA ALA A 64 -1.82 0.89 3.01
C ALA A 64 -0.72 1.56 2.16
N MET A 65 0.21 2.28 2.79
CA MET A 65 1.34 2.91 2.10
C MET A 65 2.27 1.88 1.44
N ALA A 66 2.61 0.79 2.13
CA ALA A 66 3.47 -0.26 1.59
C ALA A 66 2.81 -0.97 0.40
N LEU A 67 1.50 -1.23 0.45
CA LEU A 67 0.77 -1.80 -0.69
C LEU A 67 0.75 -0.83 -1.89
N ALA A 68 0.56 0.47 -1.65
CA ALA A 68 0.62 1.50 -2.69
C ALA A 68 2.02 1.58 -3.33
N GLU A 69 3.07 1.57 -2.53
CA GLU A 69 4.47 1.57 -2.99
C GLU A 69 4.77 0.33 -3.84
N LEU A 70 4.39 -0.87 -3.37
CA LEU A 70 4.56 -2.11 -4.15
C LEU A 70 3.83 -2.06 -5.48
N TYR A 71 2.61 -1.54 -5.48
CA TYR A 71 1.80 -1.40 -6.68
C TYR A 71 2.47 -0.47 -7.70
N ILE A 72 2.96 0.68 -7.25
CA ILE A 72 3.63 1.66 -8.12
C ILE A 72 4.97 1.15 -8.61
N ASP A 73 5.76 0.49 -7.76
CA ASP A 73 7.01 -0.16 -8.16
C ASP A 73 6.77 -1.21 -9.27
N TYR A 74 5.65 -1.95 -9.19
CA TYR A 74 5.23 -2.85 -10.27
C TYR A 74 4.83 -2.11 -11.55
N LEU A 75 4.10 -1.00 -11.46
CA LEU A 75 3.74 -0.21 -12.63
C LEU A 75 4.97 0.37 -13.35
N ASP A 76 5.97 0.82 -12.59
CA ASP A 76 7.14 1.51 -13.15
C ASP A 76 8.21 0.53 -13.64
N ASN A 77 8.46 -0.55 -12.90
CA ASN A 77 9.58 -1.46 -13.16
C ASN A 77 9.16 -2.86 -13.63
N GLY A 78 7.87 -3.21 -13.54
CA GLY A 78 7.39 -4.58 -13.70
C GLY A 78 7.89 -5.53 -12.61
N GLU A 79 8.46 -4.99 -11.53
CA GLU A 79 8.97 -5.73 -10.38
C GLU A 79 7.93 -5.68 -9.25
N PHE A 80 7.64 -6.82 -8.64
CA PHE A 80 6.74 -6.89 -7.50
C PHE A 80 7.42 -7.70 -6.40
N CYS A 81 7.50 -7.13 -5.18
CA CYS A 81 8.15 -7.74 -4.01
C CYS A 81 9.66 -8.07 -4.17
N GLY A 82 10.41 -7.27 -4.94
CA GLY A 82 11.87 -7.40 -5.08
C GLY A 82 12.33 -8.58 -5.96
N HIS A 83 11.41 -9.27 -6.62
CA HIS A 83 11.75 -10.21 -7.68
C HIS A 83 11.63 -9.52 -9.03
N LYS A 84 12.78 -9.31 -9.70
CA LYS A 84 12.78 -9.33 -11.17
C LYS A 84 12.07 -10.61 -11.56
N SER A 85 10.98 -10.49 -12.29
CA SER A 85 10.24 -11.61 -12.86
C SER A 85 11.15 -12.45 -13.78
N ILE A 86 12.06 -13.23 -13.20
CA ILE A 86 12.91 -14.17 -13.92
C ILE A 86 12.14 -15.49 -14.07
N HIS A 87 11.09 -15.71 -13.25
CA HIS A 87 10.24 -16.90 -13.30
C HIS A 87 8.73 -16.68 -13.35
N SER A 88 8.20 -15.46 -13.48
CA SER A 88 6.75 -15.27 -13.41
C SER A 88 6.24 -14.14 -14.29
N GLN A 89 5.75 -14.47 -15.49
CA GLN A 89 4.86 -13.64 -16.33
C GLN A 89 3.53 -13.30 -15.61
N LYS A 90 3.56 -13.11 -14.29
CA LYS A 90 2.43 -12.76 -13.46
C LYS A 90 2.17 -11.28 -13.64
N GLN A 91 0.99 -10.96 -14.14
CA GLN A 91 0.53 -9.59 -14.30
C GLN A 91 -0.42 -9.28 -13.16
N LEU A 92 -0.08 -8.27 -12.37
CA LEU A 92 -1.01 -7.71 -11.41
C LEU A 92 -2.13 -7.01 -12.18
N MET A 93 -3.37 -7.38 -11.88
CA MET A 93 -4.57 -6.80 -12.46
C MET A 93 -5.25 -5.96 -11.39
N ALA A 94 -5.15 -4.63 -11.53
CA ALA A 94 -5.83 -3.71 -10.65
C ALA A 94 -7.30 -3.54 -11.05
N ASP A 95 -8.15 -3.40 -10.04
CA ASP A 95 -9.56 -3.03 -10.16
C ASP A 95 -9.80 -1.71 -9.42
N GLU A 96 -10.82 -0.97 -9.85
CA GLU A 96 -11.15 0.35 -9.30
C GLU A 96 -11.42 0.29 -7.80
N ASP A 97 -12.18 -0.70 -7.32
CA ASP A 97 -12.54 -0.84 -5.91
C ASP A 97 -11.31 -0.98 -5.01
N SER A 98 -10.33 -1.79 -5.43
CA SER A 98 -9.10 -2.00 -4.68
C SER A 98 -8.21 -0.76 -4.67
N LEU A 99 -8.11 -0.07 -5.79
CA LEU A 99 -7.37 1.20 -5.87
C LEU A 99 -8.04 2.30 -5.06
N ALA A 100 -9.37 2.40 -5.11
CA ALA A 100 -10.16 3.33 -4.32
C ALA A 100 -10.01 3.05 -2.82
N PHE A 101 -10.00 1.78 -2.42
CA PHE A 101 -9.73 1.38 -1.04
C PHE A 101 -8.37 1.89 -0.54
N ILE A 102 -7.29 1.64 -1.30
CA ILE A 102 -5.95 2.14 -0.96
C ILE A 102 -5.94 3.66 -0.93
N LEU A 103 -6.53 4.30 -1.94
CA LEU A 103 -6.58 5.75 -2.06
C LEU A 103 -7.28 6.42 -0.88
N ASN A 104 -8.36 5.84 -0.37
CA ASN A 104 -9.08 6.37 0.79
C ASN A 104 -8.19 6.38 2.03
N TYR A 105 -7.45 5.29 2.30
CA TYR A 105 -6.46 5.28 3.39
C TYR A 105 -5.42 6.39 3.23
N LEU A 106 -4.82 6.52 2.03
CA LEU A 106 -3.80 7.56 1.79
C LEU A 106 -4.36 8.97 1.96
N LYS A 107 -5.61 9.21 1.56
CA LYS A 107 -6.29 10.50 1.76
C LYS A 107 -6.58 10.77 3.22
N ASP A 108 -7.08 9.78 3.95
CA ASP A 108 -7.34 9.91 5.38
C ASP A 108 -6.06 10.19 6.17
N ILE A 109 -4.94 9.57 5.78
CA ILE A 109 -3.61 9.86 6.33
C ILE A 109 -3.24 11.32 6.06
N ARG A 110 -3.32 11.76 4.79
CA ARG A 110 -2.96 13.12 4.38
C ARG A 110 -3.82 14.17 5.07
N ASP A 111 -5.11 13.88 5.23
CA ASP A 111 -6.10 14.78 5.81
C ASP A 111 -6.12 14.68 7.34
N GLU A 112 -5.21 13.88 7.92
CA GLU A 112 -5.01 13.71 9.36
C GLU A 112 -6.30 13.29 10.07
N MET A 113 -7.11 12.46 9.40
CA MET A 113 -8.35 11.95 9.98
C MET A 113 -8.02 11.25 11.30
N PRO A 114 -8.57 11.74 12.43
CA PRO A 114 -8.10 11.35 13.75
C PRO A 114 -8.58 9.96 14.12
N ASP A 115 -7.80 9.30 14.98
CA ASP A 115 -8.23 8.09 15.66
C ASP A 115 -9.17 8.40 16.85
N GLN A 116 -9.45 7.39 17.67
CA GLN A 116 -10.26 7.54 18.89
C GLN A 116 -9.66 8.47 19.97
N TYR A 117 -8.37 8.79 19.87
CA TYR A 117 -7.63 9.67 20.77
C TYR A 117 -7.47 11.09 20.23
N GLY A 118 -7.91 11.35 18.99
CA GLY A 118 -8.00 12.68 18.40
C GLY A 118 -6.78 13.08 17.56
N GLU A 119 -5.76 12.23 17.47
CA GLU A 119 -4.55 12.46 16.68
C GLU A 119 -4.21 11.20 15.89
N ARG A 120 -3.70 11.34 14.67
CA ARG A 120 -3.30 10.18 13.86
C ARG A 120 -1.84 9.84 14.17
N GLU A 121 -1.61 8.74 14.87
CA GLU A 121 -0.28 8.31 15.36
C GLU A 121 0.82 8.40 14.29
N MET A 122 0.57 7.92 13.07
CA MET A 122 1.57 7.98 12.00
C MET A 122 2.01 9.41 11.67
N ILE A 123 1.08 10.37 11.65
CA ILE A 123 1.37 11.77 11.35
C ILE A 123 2.20 12.39 12.48
N GLU A 124 1.85 12.13 13.73
CA GLU A 124 2.60 12.60 14.90
C GLU A 124 4.06 12.13 14.81
N LEU A 125 4.28 10.82 14.61
CA LEU A 125 5.61 10.22 14.52
C LEU A 125 6.45 10.80 13.39
N TRP A 126 5.87 10.96 12.19
CA TRP A 126 6.63 11.49 11.05
C TRP A 126 6.91 12.98 11.16
N ARG A 127 6.03 13.78 11.79
CA ARG A 127 6.24 15.22 11.99
C ARG A 127 7.46 15.51 12.87
N GLU A 128 7.80 14.60 13.77
CA GLU A 128 9.00 14.70 14.62
C GLU A 128 10.29 14.20 13.93
N SER A 129 10.16 13.54 12.78
CA SER A 129 11.28 12.96 12.03
C SER A 129 11.99 13.97 11.14
N GLU A 130 13.31 13.81 10.98
CA GLU A 130 14.10 14.59 10.01
C GLU A 130 13.67 14.34 8.56
N ASN A 131 13.02 13.20 8.29
CA ASN A 131 12.53 12.79 6.98
C ASN A 131 11.07 13.20 6.69
N TRP A 132 10.49 14.10 7.49
CA TRP A 132 9.08 14.52 7.35
C TRP A 132 8.75 14.97 5.91
N LEU A 133 9.63 15.75 5.29
CA LEU A 133 9.37 16.31 3.97
C LEU A 133 9.38 15.24 2.89
N GLU A 134 10.31 14.30 2.96
CA GLU A 134 10.44 13.14 2.07
C GLU A 134 9.24 12.21 2.24
N TRP A 135 8.86 11.90 3.49
CA TRP A 135 7.72 11.06 3.80
C TRP A 135 6.40 11.65 3.31
N SER A 136 6.14 12.94 3.60
CA SER A 136 4.92 13.63 3.14
C SER A 136 4.87 13.80 1.62
N SER A 137 6.03 14.03 0.99
CA SER A 137 6.14 14.07 -0.48
C SER A 137 5.87 12.70 -1.11
N ASN A 138 6.33 11.62 -0.47
CA ASN A 138 6.04 10.25 -0.88
C ASN A 138 4.54 9.97 -0.81
N LEU A 139 3.88 10.28 0.30
CA LEU A 139 2.43 10.13 0.44
C LEU A 139 1.66 10.87 -0.68
N ALA A 140 2.01 12.14 -0.94
CA ALA A 140 1.40 12.93 -2.01
C ALA A 140 1.63 12.30 -3.40
N TYR A 141 2.82 11.78 -3.65
CA TYR A 141 3.15 11.06 -4.88
C TYR A 141 2.31 9.78 -5.04
N LEU A 142 2.17 8.97 -3.99
CA LEU A 142 1.37 7.74 -4.01
C LEU A 142 -0.10 8.04 -4.35
N ILE A 143 -0.69 9.05 -3.70
CA ILE A 143 -2.06 9.51 -3.97
C ILE A 143 -2.23 9.88 -5.44
N GLN A 144 -1.36 10.74 -5.96
CA GLN A 144 -1.44 11.20 -7.36
C GLN A 144 -1.34 10.04 -8.35
N ARG A 145 -0.43 9.10 -8.10
CA ARG A 145 -0.20 7.94 -8.97
C ARG A 145 -1.41 7.01 -9.01
N ILE A 146 -2.04 6.76 -7.86
CA ILE A 146 -3.24 5.92 -7.79
C ILE A 146 -4.43 6.61 -8.45
N GLU A 147 -4.65 7.91 -8.22
CA GLU A 147 -5.72 8.68 -8.88
C GLU A 147 -5.59 8.65 -10.41
N LEU A 148 -4.36 8.75 -10.92
CA LEU A 148 -4.09 8.66 -12.35
C LEU A 148 -4.45 7.28 -12.90
N ASP A 149 -4.15 6.21 -12.17
CA ASP A 149 -4.44 4.86 -12.67
C ASP A 149 -5.93 4.51 -12.61
N ILE A 150 -6.64 4.92 -11.54
CA ILE A 150 -8.11 4.86 -11.49
C ILE A 150 -8.71 5.57 -12.72
N SER A 151 -8.26 6.79 -13.01
CA SER A 151 -8.73 7.56 -14.17
C SER A 151 -8.48 6.84 -15.50
N ARG A 152 -7.38 6.08 -15.62
CA ARG A 152 -7.07 5.28 -16.82
C ARG A 152 -7.94 4.04 -16.93
N LEU A 153 -8.34 3.43 -15.82
CA LEU A 153 -9.26 2.29 -15.81
C LEU A 153 -10.65 2.74 -16.30
N GLN A 154 -11.16 3.85 -15.77
CA GLN A 154 -12.46 4.41 -16.16
C GLN A 154 -12.55 4.86 -17.63
N GLN A 155 -11.41 5.19 -18.26
CA GLN A 155 -11.36 5.53 -19.69
C GLN A 155 -11.34 4.31 -20.63
N LYS A 156 -11.10 3.11 -20.10
CA LYS A 156 -11.03 1.85 -20.86
C LYS A 156 -12.35 1.09 -20.88
N GLU A 157 -13.32 1.47 -20.05
CA GLU A 157 -14.70 0.96 -20.01
C GLU A 157 -15.62 1.70 -21.00
#